data_AF-A0A7S0HGU3-F1
#
_entry.id   AF-A0A7S0HGU3-F1
#
_cell.length_a   1.000
_cell.length_b   1.000
_cell.length_c   1.000
_cell.angle_alpha   90.00
_cell.angle_beta   90.00
_cell.angle_gamma   90.00
#
_symmetry.space_group_name_H-M   'P 1'
#
loop_
_entity.id
_entity.type
_entity.pdbx_description
1 polymer ?
#
loop_
_entity_poly.entity_id
_entity_poly.type
_entity_poly.pdbx_seq_one_letter_code
_entity_poly.pdbx_strand_id
1 'polypeptide(L)'
;QRWLKNREVLYVLMNYQSLELEFAREVVCPPTSGLLVLYDKNVVKRFRRDEHDWKKKKDGKAVREDHEKLKIDGVERLTCCYAHSREIPTFHRRIYWLLPQQDVKATSPLEEG
;
A
#
# COMPACT_ATOMS: atom_id res chain seq x y z
N GLN A 1 17.18 -6.86 4.62
CA GLN A 1 16.47 -5.99 3.65
C GLN A 1 15.73 -4.89 4.39
N ARG A 2 15.52 -3.73 3.76
CA ARG A 2 14.72 -2.61 4.31
C ARG A 2 13.40 -2.47 3.56
N TRP A 3 12.44 -1.77 4.17
CA TRP A 3 11.22 -1.36 3.49
C TRP A 3 11.49 -0.30 2.42
N LEU A 4 10.66 -0.28 1.38
CA LEU A 4 10.61 0.82 0.44
C LEU A 4 10.17 2.11 1.14
N LYS A 5 10.80 3.23 0.81
CA LYS A 5 10.42 4.57 1.21
C LYS A 5 9.19 5.01 0.41
N ASN A 6 8.44 5.98 0.94
CA ASN A 6 7.21 6.50 0.30
C ASN A 6 7.43 6.91 -1.17
N ARG A 7 8.54 7.61 -1.46
CA ARG A 7 8.91 7.99 -2.85
C ARG A 7 9.16 6.78 -3.75
N GLU A 8 9.79 5.73 -3.24
CA GLU A 8 10.09 4.51 -4.02
C GLU A 8 8.81 3.76 -4.35
N VAL A 9 7.89 3.65 -3.38
CA VAL A 9 6.56 3.05 -3.61
C VAL A 9 5.77 3.86 -4.64
N LEU A 10 5.76 5.20 -4.52
CA LEU A 10 5.09 6.07 -5.48
C LEU A 10 5.67 5.87 -6.89
N TYR A 11 6.99 5.83 -7.00
CA TYR A 11 7.67 5.61 -8.27
C TYR A 11 7.29 4.26 -8.90
N VAL A 12 7.30 3.17 -8.12
CA VAL A 12 6.88 1.84 -8.59
C VAL A 12 5.44 1.86 -9.09
N LEU A 13 4.51 2.42 -8.32
CA LEU A 13 3.08 2.45 -8.68
C LEU A 13 2.78 3.34 -9.90
N MET A 14 3.55 4.40 -10.13
CA MET A 14 3.37 5.29 -11.29
C MET A 14 4.07 4.79 -12.55
N ASN A 15 5.12 3.97 -12.41
CA ASN A 15 5.99 3.57 -13.52
C ASN A 15 6.00 2.05 -13.73
N TYR A 16 5.03 1.31 -13.20
CA TYR A 16 5.03 -0.17 -13.26
C TYR A 16 5.14 -0.70 -14.69
N GLN A 17 4.55 -0.01 -15.68
CA GLN A 17 4.65 -0.39 -17.10
C GLN A 17 6.07 -0.23 -17.63
N SER A 18 6.71 0.91 -17.37
CA SER A 18 8.09 1.19 -17.80
C SER A 18 9.11 0.33 -17.06
N LEU A 19 8.77 -0.14 -15.86
CA LEU A 19 9.55 -1.08 -15.07
C LEU A 19 9.30 -2.56 -15.46
N GLU A 20 8.47 -2.80 -16.48
CA GLU A 20 8.10 -4.14 -16.95
C GLU A 20 7.55 -5.05 -15.83
N LEU A 21 6.87 -4.45 -14.84
CA LEU A 21 6.27 -5.18 -13.75
C LEU A 21 4.93 -5.76 -14.17
N GLU A 22 4.80 -7.07 -14.01
CA GLU A 22 3.56 -7.78 -14.28
C GLU A 22 2.62 -7.78 -13.07
N PHE A 23 1.32 -7.70 -13.36
CA PHE A 23 0.30 -7.95 -12.35
C PHE A 23 0.19 -9.45 -12.08
N ALA A 24 0.22 -9.83 -10.81
CA ALA A 24 -0.12 -11.19 -10.40
C ALA A 24 -1.59 -11.48 -10.76
N ARG A 25 -1.83 -12.65 -11.34
CA ARG A 25 -3.15 -13.10 -11.79
C ARG A 25 -3.90 -13.90 -10.72
N GLU A 26 -3.18 -14.36 -9.71
CA GLU A 26 -3.69 -15.14 -8.58
C GLU A 26 -3.03 -14.68 -7.28
N VAL A 27 -3.60 -15.08 -6.15
CA VAL A 27 -3.04 -14.71 -4.84
C VAL A 27 -1.77 -15.51 -4.60
N VAL A 28 -0.67 -14.82 -4.35
CA VAL A 28 0.57 -15.45 -3.90
C VAL A 28 0.41 -15.86 -2.43
N CYS A 29 0.55 -17.15 -2.11
CA CYS A 29 0.35 -17.67 -0.75
C CYS A 29 1.31 -18.83 -0.38
N PRO A 30 1.95 -18.79 0.82
CA PRO A 30 2.26 -17.60 1.58
C PRO A 30 3.42 -16.82 0.91
N PRO A 31 3.33 -15.49 0.78
CA PRO A 31 4.43 -14.69 0.26
C PRO A 31 5.63 -14.73 1.23
N THR A 32 6.83 -14.85 0.70
CA THR A 32 8.07 -14.81 1.50
C THR A 32 8.41 -13.38 1.91
N SER A 33 9.19 -13.24 2.98
CA SER A 33 9.68 -11.92 3.43
C SER A 33 10.46 -11.22 2.32
N GLY A 34 10.17 -9.94 2.10
CA GLY A 34 10.81 -9.13 1.06
C GLY A 34 10.17 -9.24 -0.34
N LEU A 35 9.19 -10.13 -0.54
CA LEU A 35 8.46 -10.22 -1.80
C LEU A 35 7.60 -8.98 -2.03
N LEU A 36 7.71 -8.41 -3.24
CA LEU A 36 6.82 -7.35 -3.73
C LEU A 36 5.91 -7.96 -4.79
N VAL A 37 4.61 -7.70 -4.68
CA VAL A 37 3.61 -8.20 -5.62
C VAL A 37 2.71 -7.05 -6.04
N LEU A 38 2.50 -6.90 -7.35
CA LEU A 38 1.58 -5.93 -7.92
C LEU A 38 0.25 -6.63 -8.26
N TYR A 39 -0.87 -6.07 -7.79
CA TYR A 39 -2.20 -6.63 -8.02
C TYR A 39 -3.12 -5.60 -8.66
N ASP A 40 -3.91 -6.04 -9.64
CA ASP A 40 -5.15 -5.36 -10.00
C ASP A 40 -6.26 -5.86 -9.05
N LYS A 41 -6.74 -4.97 -8.18
CA LYS A 41 -7.77 -5.27 -7.18
C LYS A 41 -9.11 -5.70 -7.79
N ASN A 42 -9.38 -5.34 -9.05
CA ASN A 42 -10.62 -5.70 -9.74
C ASN A 42 -10.55 -7.13 -10.28
N VAL A 43 -9.35 -7.58 -10.63
CA VAL A 43 -9.08 -8.95 -11.13
C VAL A 43 -8.91 -9.91 -9.94
N VAL A 44 -7.96 -9.63 -9.04
CA VAL A 44 -7.64 -10.52 -7.90
C VAL A 44 -8.32 -10.02 -6.63
N LYS A 45 -9.65 -10.09 -6.55
CA LYS A 45 -10.46 -9.48 -5.47
C LYS A 45 -10.06 -9.90 -4.05
N ARG A 46 -9.49 -11.09 -3.86
CA ARG A 46 -9.13 -11.67 -2.55
C ARG A 46 -7.62 -11.67 -2.28
N PHE A 47 -6.85 -10.80 -2.95
CA PHE A 47 -5.38 -10.69 -2.82
C PHE A 47 -4.85 -10.55 -1.38
N ARG A 48 -5.70 -10.19 -0.41
CA ARG A 48 -5.35 -10.10 1.02
C ARG A 48 -5.44 -11.43 1.78
N ARG A 49 -6.00 -12.48 1.17
CA ARG A 49 -6.07 -13.84 1.73
C ARG A 49 -4.82 -14.61 1.33
N ASP A 50 -3.69 -14.20 1.89
CA ASP A 50 -2.35 -14.67 1.55
C ASP A 50 -1.83 -15.78 2.49
N GLU A 51 -2.73 -16.45 3.21
CA GLU A 51 -2.47 -17.58 4.13
C GLU A 51 -1.53 -17.30 5.32
N HIS A 52 -1.14 -16.05 5.55
CA HIS A 52 -0.46 -15.66 6.79
C HIS A 52 -1.46 -15.46 7.96
N ASP A 53 -1.09 -15.89 9.18
CA ASP A 53 -1.89 -15.58 10.38
C ASP A 53 -1.60 -14.16 10.86
N TRP A 54 -2.48 -13.24 10.47
CA TRP A 54 -2.43 -11.83 10.86
C TRP A 54 -3.22 -11.59 12.16
N LYS A 55 -2.77 -10.62 12.96
CA LYS A 55 -3.52 -10.17 14.14
C LYS A 55 -4.94 -9.77 13.73
N LYS A 56 -5.93 -10.30 14.45
CA LYS A 56 -7.34 -10.00 14.22
C LYS A 56 -7.81 -8.80 15.04
N LYS A 57 -8.91 -8.19 14.63
CA LYS A 57 -9.64 -7.20 15.42
C LYS A 57 -10.15 -7.82 16.72
N LYS A 58 -10.59 -6.98 17.67
CA LYS A 58 -11.07 -7.44 18.99
C LYS A 58 -12.22 -8.46 18.91
N ASP A 59 -13.06 -8.36 17.87
CA ASP A 59 -14.17 -9.28 17.62
C ASP A 59 -13.74 -10.62 16.98
N GLY A 60 -12.47 -10.77 16.62
CA GLY A 60 -11.91 -11.97 16.00
C GLY A 60 -12.35 -12.23 14.55
N LYS A 61 -13.13 -11.34 13.93
CA LYS A 61 -13.75 -11.60 12.61
C LYS A 61 -12.86 -11.21 11.45
N ALA A 62 -12.23 -10.05 11.53
CA ALA A 62 -11.41 -9.49 10.46
C ALA A 62 -9.96 -9.29 10.90
N VAL A 63 -9.04 -9.29 9.94
CA VAL A 63 -7.65 -8.86 10.18
C VAL A 63 -7.67 -7.41 10.68
N ARG A 64 -6.84 -7.12 11.68
CA ARG A 64 -6.57 -5.77 12.12
C ARG A 64 -5.62 -5.14 11.12
N GLU A 65 -6.16 -4.16 10.41
CA GLU A 65 -5.45 -3.37 9.42
C GLU A 65 -5.48 -1.90 9.85
N ASP A 66 -4.30 -1.30 10.02
CA ASP A 66 -4.17 0.12 10.33
C ASP A 66 -3.89 0.87 9.02
N HIS A 67 -4.72 1.88 8.71
CA HIS A 67 -4.64 2.65 7.47
C HIS A 67 -4.00 4.03 7.71
N GLU A 68 -3.03 4.39 6.88
CA GLU A 68 -2.30 5.64 6.95
C GLU A 68 -2.24 6.29 5.57
N LYS A 69 -2.43 7.61 5.50
CA LYS A 69 -2.15 8.38 4.29
C LYS A 69 -0.71 8.90 4.32
N LEU A 70 0.06 8.58 3.30
CA LEU A 70 1.47 8.94 3.24
C LEU A 70 1.68 10.16 2.37
N LYS A 71 2.48 11.08 2.91
CA LYS A 71 2.89 12.31 2.24
C LYS A 71 4.21 12.12 1.50
N ILE A 72 4.29 12.71 0.31
CA ILE A 72 5.51 12.94 -0.45
C ILE A 72 5.53 14.44 -0.78
N ASP A 73 6.59 15.14 -0.39
CA ASP A 73 6.73 16.59 -0.56
C ASP A 73 5.57 17.40 0.05
N GLY A 74 5.17 17.01 1.26
CA GLY A 74 4.10 17.68 2.00
C GLY A 74 2.69 17.32 1.55
N VAL A 75 2.52 16.59 0.44
CA VAL A 75 1.20 16.27 -0.12
C VAL A 75 0.88 14.79 0.00
N GLU A 76 -0.34 14.46 0.40
CA GLU A 76 -0.83 13.08 0.44
C GLU A 76 -0.86 12.50 -0.99
N ARG A 77 -0.25 11.33 -1.18
CA ARG A 77 -0.16 10.67 -2.51
C ARG A 77 -0.50 9.18 -2.45
N LEU A 78 -0.28 8.54 -1.31
CA LEU A 78 -0.50 7.10 -1.13
C LEU A 78 -1.38 6.84 0.07
N THR A 79 -2.15 5.77 0.03
CA THR A 79 -2.61 5.11 1.25
C THR A 79 -1.77 3.86 1.47
N CYS A 80 -1.41 3.60 2.72
CA CYS A 80 -0.74 2.39 3.18
C CYS A 80 -1.62 1.68 4.21
N CYS A 81 -1.71 0.37 4.09
CA CYS A 81 -2.39 -0.50 5.03
C CYS A 81 -1.38 -1.44 5.68
N TYR A 82 -1.28 -1.41 7.01
CA TYR A 82 -0.37 -2.23 7.79
C TYR A 82 -1.13 -3.39 8.45
N ALA A 83 -0.59 -4.60 8.31
CA ALA A 83 -0.99 -5.76 9.09
C ALA A 83 0.22 -6.34 9.82
N HIS A 84 0.01 -6.76 11.06
CA HIS A 84 1.04 -7.37 11.90
C HIS A 84 0.78 -8.87 12.01
N SER A 85 1.82 -9.69 11.88
CA SER A 85 1.69 -11.12 12.15
C SER A 85 1.21 -11.35 13.58
N ARG A 86 0.39 -12.39 13.77
CA ARG A 86 -0.04 -12.82 15.08
C ARG A 86 1.11 -13.42 15.89
N GLU A 87 1.99 -14.16 15.22
CA GLU A 87 3.01 -14.99 15.86
C GLU A 87 4.41 -14.37 15.81
N ILE A 88 4.78 -13.75 14.69
CA ILE A 88 6.15 -13.26 14.47
C ILE A 88 6.17 -11.73 14.60
N PRO A 89 6.66 -11.14 15.71
CA PRO A 89 6.51 -9.69 15.95
C PRO A 89 7.19 -8.80 14.91
N THR A 90 8.20 -9.32 14.20
CA THR A 90 8.94 -8.60 13.16
C THR A 90 8.34 -8.78 11.75
N PHE A 91 7.37 -9.68 11.58
CA PHE A 91 6.74 -9.95 10.29
C PHE A 91 5.48 -9.11 10.10
N HIS A 92 5.46 -8.36 9.01
CA HIS A 92 4.40 -7.39 8.72
C HIS A 92 4.11 -7.39 7.22
N ARG A 93 2.90 -6.97 6.87
CA ARG A 93 2.50 -6.68 5.49
C ARG A 93 2.17 -5.20 5.35
N ARG A 94 2.59 -4.60 4.24
CA ARG A 94 2.09 -3.30 3.79
C ARG A 94 1.47 -3.42 2.41
N ILE A 95 0.28 -2.85 2.26
CA ILE A 95 -0.42 -2.75 0.98
C ILE A 95 -0.56 -1.27 0.65
N TYR A 96 -0.19 -0.88 -0.56
CA TYR A 96 -0.20 0.50 -1.00
C TYR A 96 -1.14 0.70 -2.18
N TRP A 97 -1.74 1.89 -2.29
CA TRP A 97 -2.41 2.34 -3.51
C TRP A 97 -2.34 3.87 -3.63
N LEU A 98 -2.41 4.35 -4.87
CA LEU A 98 -2.43 5.78 -5.17
C LEU A 98 -3.72 6.41 -4.64
N LEU A 99 -3.58 7.58 -4.01
CA LEU A 99 -4.71 8.47 -3.76
C LEU A 99 -5.10 9.17 -5.07
N PRO A 100 -6.39 9.47 -5.28
CA PRO A 100 -6.79 10.37 -6.35
C PRO A 100 -6.01 11.67 -6.25
N GLN A 101 -5.56 12.20 -7.38
CA GLN A 101 -4.90 13.50 -7.42
C GLN A 101 -5.88 14.53 -6.85
N GLN A 102 -5.53 15.13 -5.72
CA GLN A 102 -6.28 16.29 -5.24
C GLN A 102 -5.90 17.42 -6.19
N ASP A 103 -6.88 17.91 -6.96
CA ASP A 103 -6.74 19.16 -7.67
C ASP A 103 -6.32 20.21 -6.65
N VAL A 104 -5.10 20.73 -6.81
CA VAL A 104 -4.66 21.89 -6.07
C VAL A 104 -5.62 22.98 -6.51
N LYS A 105 -6.62 23.32 -5.69
CA LYS A 105 -7.32 24.59 -5.85
C LYS A 105 -6.20 25.62 -5.92
N ALA A 106 -6.07 26.27 -7.06
CA ALA A 106 -5.12 27.35 -7.25
C ALA A 106 -5.32 28.31 -6.08
N THR A 107 -4.42 28.29 -5.11
CA THR A 107 -4.25 29.39 -4.18
C THR A 107 -3.77 30.53 -5.05
N SER A 108 -4.70 31.37 -5.47
CA SER A 108 -4.45 32.66 -6.10
C SER A 108 -3.40 33.40 -5.27
N PRO A 109 -2.23 33.72 -5.83
CA PRO A 109 -1.31 34.62 -5.17
C PRO A 109 -1.84 36.05 -5.29
N LEU A 110 -1.80 36.77 -4.16
CA LEU A 110 -1.78 38.23 -4.01
C LEU A 110 -3.12 38.96 -4.05
N GLU A 111 -3.56 39.43 -2.87
CA GLU A 111 -3.95 40.83 -2.71
C GLU A 111 -3.10 41.42 -1.58
N GLU A 112 -1.94 41.98 -1.96
CA GLU A 112 -1.43 43.16 -1.26
C GLU A 112 -2.07 44.37 -1.93
N GLY A 113 -2.85 45.12 -1.15
CA GLY A 113 -3.44 46.41 -1.50
C GLY A 113 -3.66 47.21 -0.23
#